data_AF-A0A349JFB4-F1
#
_entry.id   AF-A0A349JFB4-F1
#
_cell.length_a   1.000
_cell.length_b   1.000
_cell.length_c   1.000
_cell.angle_alpha   90.00
_cell.angle_beta   90.00
_cell.angle_gamma   90.00
#
_symmetry.space_group_name_H-M   'P 1'
#
loop_
_entity.id
_entity.type
_entity.pdbx_description
1 polymer ?
#
loop_
_entity_poly.entity_id
_entity_poly.type
_entity_poly.pdbx_seq_one_letter_code
_entity_poly.pdbx_strand_id
1 'polypeptide(L)'
;MKAEFYYDRYRYTCSLVQMNFTQELKIKNHQGFVLAVKQGAKMGILGKTRESAKKVDVSKSHFYNVIKAAMNALELEASNELILEKNRTIYEAEEKIQEQDREIRVLNEQLRILTERVEQLSAEKQQLDNETIESEIGQEVEECLASQEDLSTQETQLFIS
;
A
#
# COMPACT_ATOMS: atom_id res chain seq x y z
N MET A 1 -6.59 -29.14 -6.67
CA MET A 1 -5.37 -28.96 -5.85
C MET A 1 -4.57 -30.26 -5.83
N LYS A 2 -3.25 -30.20 -5.94
CA LYS A 2 -2.34 -31.36 -5.91
C LYS A 2 -1.11 -31.02 -5.07
N ALA A 3 -0.54 -31.98 -4.37
CA ALA A 3 0.70 -31.79 -3.61
C ALA A 3 1.56 -33.05 -3.63
N GLU A 4 2.86 -32.89 -3.43
CA GLU A 4 3.79 -34.00 -3.18
C GLU A 4 4.21 -34.02 -1.72
N PHE A 5 4.39 -35.22 -1.15
CA PHE A 5 4.84 -35.36 0.23
C PHE A 5 5.62 -36.66 0.44
N TYR A 6 6.36 -36.70 1.54
CA TYR A 6 7.08 -37.90 1.97
C TYR A 6 6.45 -38.46 3.22
N TYR A 7 6.29 -39.78 3.24
CA TYR A 7 5.87 -40.53 4.42
C TYR A 7 6.65 -41.84 4.47
N ASP A 8 7.24 -42.14 5.63
CA ASP A 8 8.09 -43.33 5.83
C ASP A 8 9.14 -43.53 4.71
N ARG A 9 9.84 -42.44 4.35
CA ARG A 9 10.87 -42.38 3.28
C ARG A 9 10.38 -42.61 1.84
N TYR A 10 9.09 -42.84 1.63
CA TYR A 10 8.54 -42.95 0.29
C TYR A 10 7.88 -41.65 -0.16
N ARG A 11 8.05 -41.35 -1.44
CA ARG A 11 7.38 -40.22 -2.09
C ARG A 11 5.96 -40.61 -2.48
N TYR A 12 5.03 -39.72 -2.17
CA TYR A 12 3.63 -39.81 -2.54
C TYR A 12 3.23 -38.55 -3.29
N THR A 13 2.17 -38.67 -4.08
CA THR A 13 1.44 -37.52 -4.61
C THR A 13 0.00 -37.60 -4.16
N CYS A 14 -0.61 -36.46 -3.88
CA CYS A 14 -2.01 -36.40 -3.52
C CYS A 14 -2.74 -35.29 -4.27
N SER A 15 -4.05 -35.45 -4.37
CA SER A 15 -4.92 -34.42 -4.91
C SER A 15 -6.29 -34.48 -4.24
N LEU A 16 -6.91 -33.31 -4.16
CA LEU A 16 -8.28 -33.16 -3.71
C LEU A 16 -9.15 -32.82 -4.92
N VAL A 17 -10.16 -33.65 -5.17
CA VAL A 17 -11.07 -33.53 -6.32
C VAL A 17 -12.49 -33.39 -5.81
N GLN A 18 -13.22 -32.42 -6.35
CA GLN A 18 -14.65 -32.28 -6.09
C GLN A 18 -15.42 -33.33 -6.90
N MET A 19 -16.19 -34.17 -6.23
CA MET A 19 -17.09 -35.16 -6.83
C MET A 19 -18.51 -34.87 -6.36
N ASN A 20 -19.33 -34.28 -7.23
CA ASN A 20 -20.65 -33.76 -6.90
C ASN A 20 -20.57 -32.77 -5.71
N PHE A 21 -21.16 -33.15 -4.58
CA PHE A 21 -21.23 -32.37 -3.34
C PHE A 21 -20.20 -32.79 -2.28
N THR A 22 -19.27 -33.69 -2.62
CA THR A 22 -18.28 -34.22 -1.67
C THR A 22 -16.87 -34.13 -2.22
N GLN A 23 -15.91 -33.86 -1.36
CA GLN A 23 -14.50 -33.92 -1.72
C GLN A 23 -13.98 -35.36 -1.65
N GLU A 24 -13.15 -35.73 -2.62
CA GLU A 24 -12.44 -37.01 -2.67
C GLU A 24 -10.93 -36.75 -2.63
N LEU A 25 -10.27 -37.30 -1.61
CA LEU A 25 -8.82 -37.32 -1.49
C LEU A 25 -8.28 -38.52 -2.27
N LYS A 26 -7.33 -38.26 -3.16
CA LYS A 26 -6.58 -39.29 -3.89
C LYS A 26 -5.12 -39.24 -3.47
N ILE A 27 -4.55 -40.38 -3.12
CA ILE A 27 -3.15 -40.50 -2.72
C ILE A 27 -2.50 -41.61 -3.55
N LYS A 28 -1.50 -41.27 -4.35
CA LYS A 28 -0.71 -42.21 -5.15
C LYS A 28 0.62 -42.49 -4.45
N ASN A 29 0.93 -43.76 -4.25
CA ASN A 29 2.22 -44.18 -3.71
C ASN A 29 3.28 -44.35 -4.81
N HIS A 30 4.53 -44.56 -4.40
CA HIS A 30 5.68 -44.80 -5.29
C HIS A 30 5.53 -46.05 -6.19
N GLN A 31 4.69 -47.03 -5.80
CA GLN A 31 4.40 -48.24 -6.59
C GLN A 31 3.25 -48.06 -7.59
N GLY A 32 2.65 -46.86 -7.64
CA GLY A 32 1.54 -46.52 -8.53
C GLY A 32 0.15 -46.93 -8.02
N PHE A 33 0.01 -47.43 -6.80
CA PHE A 33 -1.30 -47.64 -6.18
C PHE A 33 -1.92 -46.31 -5.76
N VAL A 34 -3.23 -46.17 -5.97
CA VAL A 34 -4.01 -45.01 -5.59
C VAL A 34 -5.00 -45.40 -4.52
N LEU A 35 -4.95 -44.70 -3.38
CA LEU A 35 -5.98 -44.70 -2.36
C LEU A 35 -6.94 -43.53 -2.62
N ALA A 36 -8.21 -43.82 -2.82
CA ALA A 36 -9.28 -42.82 -2.94
C ALA A 36 -10.18 -42.88 -1.70
N VAL A 37 -10.38 -41.73 -1.05
CA VAL A 37 -11.18 -41.60 0.17
C VAL A 37 -12.11 -40.41 0.03
N LYS A 38 -13.41 -40.64 0.18
CA LYS A 38 -14.39 -39.55 0.25
C LYS A 38 -14.37 -38.91 1.63
N GLN A 39 -14.59 -37.60 1.67
CA GLN A 39 -14.68 -36.86 2.92
C GLN A 39 -15.73 -37.48 3.86
N GLY A 40 -15.35 -37.68 5.13
CA GLY A 40 -16.20 -38.29 6.15
C GLY A 40 -16.31 -39.83 6.08
N ALA A 41 -15.76 -40.48 5.05
CA ALA A 41 -15.82 -41.94 4.92
C ALA A 41 -14.70 -42.63 5.72
N LYS A 42 -15.06 -43.71 6.42
CA LYS A 42 -14.11 -44.64 7.06
C LYS A 42 -13.58 -45.73 6.11
N MET A 43 -14.19 -45.85 4.94
CA MET A 43 -13.79 -46.80 3.91
C MET A 43 -13.25 -46.07 2.69
N GLY A 44 -12.11 -46.53 2.20
CA GLY A 44 -11.48 -46.07 0.96
C GLY A 44 -11.40 -47.19 -0.07
N ILE A 45 -10.94 -46.83 -1.26
CA ILE A 45 -10.70 -47.73 -2.37
C ILE A 45 -9.21 -47.67 -2.73
N LEU A 46 -8.52 -48.81 -2.70
CA LEU A 46 -7.09 -48.93 -3.01
C LEU A 46 -6.87 -49.81 -4.24
N GLY A 47 -6.25 -49.27 -5.29
CA GLY A 47 -5.97 -50.03 -6.51
C GLY A 47 -5.09 -49.27 -7.48
N LYS A 48 -4.62 -49.96 -8.52
CA LYS A 48 -3.96 -49.32 -9.69
C LYS A 48 -4.97 -48.90 -10.74
N THR A 49 -6.06 -49.67 -10.86
CA THR A 49 -7.21 -49.38 -11.72
C THR A 49 -8.49 -49.50 -10.90
N ARG A 50 -9.62 -49.03 -11.45
CA ARG A 50 -10.91 -49.06 -10.74
C ARG A 50 -11.44 -50.49 -10.56
N GLU A 51 -11.11 -51.37 -11.49
CA GLU A 51 -11.54 -52.78 -11.55
C GLU A 51 -10.75 -53.64 -10.56
N SER A 52 -9.48 -53.32 -10.35
CA SER A 52 -8.60 -54.02 -9.40
C SER A 52 -8.67 -53.48 -7.97
N ALA A 53 -9.57 -52.51 -7.74
CA ALA A 53 -9.56 -51.72 -6.53
C ALA A 53 -10.24 -52.45 -5.36
N LYS A 54 -9.54 -52.54 -4.23
CA LYS A 54 -10.01 -53.20 -3.02
C LYS A 54 -10.57 -52.16 -2.04
N LYS A 55 -11.68 -52.48 -1.38
CA LYS A 55 -12.18 -51.68 -0.26
C LYS A 55 -11.25 -51.86 0.93
N VAL A 56 -10.80 -50.76 1.52
CA VAL A 56 -9.92 -50.74 2.69
C VAL A 56 -10.51 -49.86 3.78
N ASP A 57 -10.35 -50.27 5.03
CA ASP A 57 -10.70 -49.43 6.19
C ASP A 57 -9.56 -48.45 6.45
N VAL A 58 -9.84 -47.16 6.25
CA VAL A 58 -8.85 -46.08 6.37
C VAL A 58 -8.69 -45.59 7.80
N SER A 59 -9.51 -46.08 8.73
CA SER A 59 -9.38 -45.81 10.17
C SER A 59 -8.17 -46.52 10.78
N LYS A 60 -7.59 -47.50 10.08
CA LYS A 60 -6.37 -48.19 10.51
C LYS A 60 -5.19 -47.23 10.50
N SER A 61 -4.34 -47.35 11.52
CA SER A 61 -3.23 -46.42 11.80
C SER A 61 -2.37 -46.07 10.58
N HIS A 62 -1.99 -47.06 9.77
CA HIS A 62 -1.18 -46.82 8.57
C HIS A 62 -1.87 -45.85 7.58
N PHE A 63 -3.13 -46.13 7.20
CA PHE A 63 -3.86 -45.29 6.26
C PHE A 63 -4.18 -43.92 6.85
N TYR A 64 -4.57 -43.88 8.13
CA TYR A 64 -4.86 -42.64 8.83
C TYR A 64 -3.66 -41.69 8.81
N ASN A 65 -2.46 -42.19 9.12
CA ASN A 65 -1.24 -41.35 9.14
C ASN A 65 -0.85 -40.86 7.73
N VAL A 66 -0.99 -41.70 6.70
CA VAL A 66 -0.74 -41.31 5.30
C VAL A 66 -1.75 -40.26 4.85
N ILE A 67 -3.02 -40.41 5.20
CA ILE A 67 -4.08 -39.42 4.91
C ILE A 67 -3.77 -38.10 5.61
N LYS A 68 -3.38 -38.13 6.88
CA LYS A 68 -3.00 -36.93 7.63
C LYS A 68 -1.82 -36.21 6.98
N ALA A 69 -0.78 -36.95 6.57
CA ALA A 69 0.36 -36.37 5.86
C ALA A 69 -0.04 -35.75 4.52
N ALA A 70 -0.92 -36.41 3.75
CA ALA A 70 -1.44 -35.87 2.50
C ALA A 70 -2.26 -34.59 2.70
N MET A 71 -3.14 -34.55 3.71
CA MET A 71 -3.94 -33.37 4.01
C MET A 71 -3.08 -32.18 4.41
N ASN A 72 -2.07 -32.39 5.27
CA ASN A 72 -1.12 -31.35 5.62
C ASN A 72 -0.36 -30.81 4.39
N ALA A 73 0.03 -31.69 3.48
CA ALA A 73 0.72 -31.28 2.25
C ALA A 73 -0.18 -30.43 1.34
N LEU A 74 -1.46 -30.78 1.23
CA LEU A 74 -2.44 -29.99 0.48
C LEU A 74 -2.68 -28.62 1.13
N GLU A 75 -2.78 -28.55 2.46
CA GLU A 75 -2.94 -27.29 3.19
C GLU A 75 -1.70 -26.39 3.02
N LEU A 76 -0.51 -26.97 3.07
CA LEU A 76 0.74 -26.25 2.83
C LEU A 76 0.80 -25.71 1.39
N GLU A 77 0.39 -26.51 0.40
CA GLU A 77 0.33 -26.09 -1.00
C GLU A 77 -0.66 -24.92 -1.19
N ALA A 78 -1.87 -25.04 -0.62
CA ALA A 78 -2.87 -23.97 -0.69
C ALA A 78 -2.38 -22.68 -0.01
N SER A 79 -1.66 -22.80 1.11
CA SER A 79 -1.06 -21.66 1.79
C SER A 79 0.04 -21.02 0.94
N ASN A 80 0.88 -21.82 0.28
CA ASN A 80 1.91 -21.34 -0.63
C ASN A 80 1.30 -20.60 -1.83
N GLU A 81 0.24 -21.14 -2.45
CA GLU A 81 -0.50 -20.47 -3.52
C GLU A 81 -1.00 -19.09 -3.06
N LEU A 82 -1.60 -19.01 -1.86
CA LEU A 82 -2.09 -17.75 -1.30
C LEU A 82 -0.96 -16.76 -0.97
N ILE A 83 0.18 -17.24 -0.48
CA ILE A 83 1.36 -16.39 -0.20
C ILE A 83 1.87 -15.77 -1.50
N LEU A 84 1.95 -16.55 -2.58
CA LEU A 84 2.38 -16.04 -3.88
C LEU A 84 1.43 -14.96 -4.42
N GLU A 85 0.12 -15.17 -4.29
CA GLU A 85 -0.88 -14.16 -4.67
C GLU A 85 -0.72 -12.88 -3.84
N LYS A 86 -0.60 -13.00 -2.51
CA LYS A 86 -0.41 -11.85 -1.63
C LYS A 86 0.86 -11.08 -1.95
N ASN A 87 1.98 -11.77 -2.21
CA ASN A 87 3.24 -11.13 -2.56
C ASN A 87 3.11 -10.30 -3.86
N ARG A 88 2.32 -10.77 -4.82
CA ARG A 88 2.03 -9.98 -6.03
C ARG A 88 1.27 -8.70 -5.71
N THR A 89 0.23 -8.77 -4.89
CA THR A 89 -0.54 -7.59 -4.49
C THR A 89 0.32 -6.62 -3.68
N ILE A 90 1.22 -7.11 -2.83
CA ILE A 90 2.17 -6.29 -2.09
C ILE A 90 3.07 -5.52 -3.05
N TYR A 91 3.65 -6.18 -4.05
CA TYR A 91 4.51 -5.53 -5.04
C TYR A 91 3.77 -4.39 -5.78
N GLU A 92 2.53 -4.64 -6.22
CA GLU A 92 1.71 -3.62 -6.89
C GLU A 92 1.34 -2.45 -5.95
N ALA A 93 1.16 -2.70 -4.66
CA ALA A 93 0.91 -1.66 -3.66
C ALA A 93 2.17 -0.85 -3.35
N GLU A 94 3.33 -1.49 -3.26
CA GLU A 94 4.63 -0.83 -3.03
C GLU A 94 4.97 0.13 -4.18
N GLU A 95 4.71 -0.26 -5.43
CA GLU A 95 4.90 0.61 -6.59
C GLU A 95 4.02 1.88 -6.50
N LYS A 96 2.75 1.72 -6.11
CA LYS A 96 1.83 2.86 -5.92
C LYS A 96 2.27 3.78 -4.79
N ILE A 97 2.72 3.21 -3.67
CA ILE A 97 3.26 3.99 -2.54
C ILE A 97 4.48 4.79 -2.99
N GLN A 98 5.40 4.19 -3.76
CA GLN A 98 6.56 4.89 -4.27
C GLN A 98 6.20 6.06 -5.20
N GLU A 99 5.16 5.90 -6.02
CA GLU A 99 4.69 6.98 -6.88
C GLU A 99 4.04 8.10 -6.06
N GLN A 100 3.18 7.75 -5.10
CA GLN A 100 2.60 8.73 -4.18
C GLN A 100 3.68 9.48 -3.39
N ASP A 101 4.73 8.81 -2.95
CA ASP A 101 5.86 9.44 -2.26
C ASP A 101 6.61 10.43 -3.17
N ARG A 102 6.70 10.16 -4.48
CA ARG A 102 7.26 11.12 -5.45
C ARG A 102 6.38 12.35 -5.56
N GLU A 103 5.07 12.16 -5.71
CA GLU A 103 4.10 13.25 -5.79
C GLU A 103 4.13 14.12 -4.52
N ILE A 104 4.14 13.50 -3.35
CA ILE A 104 4.25 14.21 -2.06
C ILE A 104 5.53 15.05 -2.00
N ARG A 105 6.67 14.52 -2.47
CA ARG A 105 7.93 15.31 -2.51
C ARG A 105 7.81 16.53 -3.40
N VAL A 106 7.23 16.38 -4.60
CA VAL A 106 7.04 17.50 -5.52
C VAL A 106 6.10 18.55 -4.91
N LEU A 107 4.98 18.12 -4.34
CA LEU A 107 4.00 19.00 -3.71
C LEU A 107 4.60 19.75 -2.52
N ASN A 108 5.38 19.08 -1.67
CA ASN A 108 6.05 19.71 -0.53
C ASN A 108 7.07 20.77 -0.99
N GLU A 109 7.80 20.53 -2.08
CA GLU A 109 8.73 21.53 -2.63
C GLU A 109 7.99 22.73 -3.21
N GLN A 110 6.86 22.50 -3.90
CA GLN A 110 6.01 23.59 -4.38
C GLN A 110 5.44 24.44 -3.22
N LEU A 111 5.00 23.80 -2.13
CA LEU A 111 4.54 24.50 -0.93
C LEU A 111 5.65 25.35 -0.32
N ARG A 112 6.89 24.83 -0.23
CA ARG A 112 8.06 25.57 0.27
C ARG A 112 8.29 26.85 -0.54
N ILE A 113 8.35 26.72 -1.87
CA ILE A 113 8.56 27.86 -2.78
C ILE A 113 7.42 28.88 -2.66
N LEU A 114 6.18 28.40 -2.57
CA LEU A 114 5.02 29.28 -2.44
C LEU A 114 5.04 30.04 -1.10
N THR A 115 5.41 29.37 0.00
CA THR A 115 5.59 30.01 1.31
C THR A 115 6.64 31.11 1.25
N GLU A 116 7.81 30.84 0.68
CA GLU A 116 8.87 31.86 0.51
C GLU A 116 8.38 33.05 -0.33
N ARG A 117 7.59 32.81 -1.37
CA ARG A 117 7.02 33.88 -2.21
C ARG A 117 6.01 34.74 -1.45
N VAL A 118 5.17 34.12 -0.63
CA VAL A 118 4.19 34.85 0.21
C VAL A 118 4.91 35.72 1.24
N GLU A 119 5.96 35.21 1.88
CA GLU A 119 6.77 35.98 2.82
C GLU A 119 7.47 37.17 2.14
N GLN A 120 8.06 36.96 0.96
CA GLN A 120 8.67 38.03 0.17
C GLN A 120 7.67 39.11 -0.21
N LEU A 121 6.51 38.74 -0.75
CA LEU A 121 5.47 39.69 -1.14
C LEU A 121 4.90 40.45 0.06
N SER A 122 4.80 39.79 1.23
CA SER A 122 4.39 40.45 2.46
C SER A 122 5.41 41.49 2.92
N ALA A 123 6.70 41.18 2.86
CA ALA A 123 7.77 42.11 3.23
C ALA A 123 7.86 43.29 2.26
N GLU A 124 7.76 43.02 0.95
CA GLU A 124 7.74 44.05 -0.10
C GLU A 124 6.55 45.00 0.08
N LYS A 125 5.35 44.46 0.34
CA LYS A 125 4.17 45.29 0.62
C LYS A 125 4.38 46.19 1.83
N GLN A 126 4.96 45.67 2.91
CA GLN A 126 5.19 46.45 4.13
C GLN A 126 6.24 47.56 3.95
N GLN A 127 7.26 47.33 3.12
CA GLN A 127 8.20 48.38 2.72
C GLN A 127 7.51 49.48 1.92
N LEU A 128 6.71 49.09 0.93
CA LEU A 128 6.01 50.02 0.05
C LEU A 128 4.99 50.88 0.81
N ASP A 129 4.28 50.28 1.78
CA ASP A 129 3.38 50.99 2.68
C ASP A 129 4.15 52.03 3.52
N ASN A 130 5.32 51.68 4.05
CA ASN A 130 6.17 52.61 4.82
C ASN A 130 6.73 53.75 3.96
N GLU A 131 7.20 53.47 2.74
CA GLU A 131 7.70 54.49 1.80
C GLU A 131 6.58 55.45 1.36
N THR A 132 5.36 54.94 1.19
CA THR A 132 4.20 55.78 0.86
C THR A 132 3.88 56.73 2.01
N ILE A 133 3.89 56.24 3.26
CA ILE A 133 3.69 57.07 4.46
C ILE A 133 4.78 58.14 4.60
N GLU A 134 6.06 57.80 4.39
CA GLU A 134 7.16 58.76 4.46
C GLU A 134 7.05 59.85 3.37
N SER A 135 6.63 59.47 2.15
CA SER A 135 6.36 60.41 1.06
C SER A 135 5.20 61.35 1.38
N GLU A 136 4.10 60.83 1.92
CA GLU A 136 2.92 61.64 2.29
C GLU A 136 3.27 62.65 3.40
N ILE A 137 4.00 62.21 4.43
CA ILE A 137 4.48 63.10 5.51
C ILE A 137 5.45 64.15 4.97
N GLY A 138 6.37 63.77 4.06
CA GLY A 138 7.31 64.69 3.44
C GLY A 138 6.61 65.80 2.66
N GLN A 139 5.59 65.45 1.88
CA GLN A 139 4.78 66.42 1.13
C GLN A 139 3.98 67.34 2.05
N GLU A 140 3.35 66.82 3.10
CA GLU A 140 2.61 67.64 4.07
C GLU A 140 3.52 68.62 4.84
N VAL A 141 4.73 68.21 5.19
CA VAL A 141 5.71 69.06 5.88
C VAL A 141 6.25 70.15 4.94
N GLU A 142 6.50 69.84 3.69
CA GLU A 142 6.97 70.81 2.69
C GLU A 142 5.89 71.86 2.36
N GLU A 143 4.61 71.45 2.27
CA GLU A 143 3.47 72.36 2.16
C GLU A 143 3.32 73.28 3.39
N CYS A 144 3.56 72.75 4.59
CA CYS A 144 3.52 73.51 5.84
C CYS A 144 4.68 74.52 5.97
N LEU A 145 5.88 74.17 5.48
CA LEU A 145 7.03 75.07 5.49
C LEU A 145 6.90 76.18 4.45
N ALA A 146 6.41 75.86 3.24
CA ALA A 146 6.15 76.86 2.20
C ALA A 146 5.11 77.90 2.62
N SER A 147 4.06 77.48 3.32
CA SER A 147 3.04 78.37 3.87
C SER A 147 3.53 79.23 5.06
N GLN A 148 4.53 78.77 5.81
CA GLN A 148 5.19 79.58 6.86
C GLN A 148 6.20 80.59 6.29
N GLU A 149 6.95 80.23 5.24
CA GLU A 149 7.85 81.17 4.55
C GLU A 149 7.08 82.31 3.88
N ASP A 150 5.94 82.02 3.23
CA ASP A 150 5.08 83.03 2.61
C ASP A 150 4.47 84.01 3.65
N LEU A 151 4.10 83.53 4.84
CA LEU A 151 3.62 84.40 5.93
C LEU A 151 4.73 85.32 6.48
N SER A 152 5.95 84.78 6.69
CA SER A 152 7.08 85.58 7.17
C SER A 152 7.51 86.66 6.17
N THR A 153 7.40 86.36 4.87
CA THR A 153 7.76 87.28 3.80
C THR A 153 6.74 88.43 3.69
N GLN A 154 5.46 88.17 3.95
CA GLN A 154 4.41 89.20 4.03
C GLN A 154 4.54 90.08 5.29
N GLU A 155 4.84 89.50 6.46
CA GLU A 155 5.03 90.28 7.70
C GLU A 155 6.25 91.22 7.61
N THR A 156 7.31 90.80 6.93
CA THR A 156 8.52 91.64 6.75
C THR A 156 8.29 92.80 5.77
N GLN A 157 7.41 92.64 4.77
CA GLN A 157 7.05 93.73 3.84
C GLN A 157 6.09 94.76 4.46
N LEU A 158 5.26 94.37 5.43
CA LEU A 158 4.39 95.30 6.17
C LEU A 158 5.13 96.18 7.18
N PHE A 159 6.35 95.81 7.60
CA PHE A 159 7.15 96.57 8.57
C PHE A 159 8.10 97.60 7.95
N ILE A 160 8.23 97.67 6.61
CA ILE A 160 9.19 98.55 5.90
C ILE A 160 8.48 99.68 5.10
N SER A 161 7.13 99.74 5.09
CA SER A 161 6.35 100.83 4.46
C SER A 161 5.83 101.83 5.48
#